data_AF-A0A095V3D9-F1
#
_entry.id   AF-A0A095V3D9-F1
#
_cell.length_a   1.000
_cell.length_b   1.000
_cell.length_c   1.000
_cell.angle_alpha   90.00
_cell.angle_beta   90.00
_cell.angle_gamma   90.00
#
_symmetry.space_group_name_H-M   'P 1'
#
loop_
_entity.id
_entity.type
_entity.pdbx_description
1 polymer ?
#
loop_
_entity_poly.entity_id
_entity_poly.type
_entity_poly.pdbx_seq_one_letter_code
_entity_poly.pdbx_strand_id
1 'polypeptide(L)'
;MKTYLFSDEELFHLKYIKDNSPIRIWFENICYVFEYGSFHFLLEIKLAEKINLSQSSKSKEEDTIQTQYAMKTQIIFKDEKFVAQSGSELLVENEEISEIEMVKTKLYFTEVREIKKNLFESESSQINPTEDLPTEINIKIEKVIMADVGIIVKFESKKILNLFINENEDDFQSTNLLYQEGNFYAELKSKYQFIALS
;
A
#
# COMPACT_ATOMS: atom_id res chain seq x y z
N MET A 1 8.47 13.10 -10.71
CA MET A 1 7.89 11.99 -9.93
C MET A 1 8.16 12.26 -8.46
N LYS A 2 7.14 12.17 -7.58
CA LYS A 2 7.32 12.25 -6.12
C LYS A 2 7.50 10.85 -5.53
N THR A 3 8.18 10.74 -4.40
CA THR A 3 8.50 9.45 -3.76
C THR A 3 8.12 9.44 -2.29
N TYR A 4 7.45 8.37 -1.86
CA TYR A 4 6.97 8.14 -0.51
C TYR A 4 7.41 6.75 -0.04
N LEU A 5 8.70 6.62 0.23
CA LEU A 5 9.34 5.36 0.60
C LEU A 5 9.40 5.20 2.12
N PHE A 6 9.78 4.02 2.59
CA PHE A 6 10.20 3.80 3.96
C PHE A 6 11.46 4.62 4.25
N SER A 7 11.48 5.28 5.40
CA SER A 7 12.65 5.99 5.95
C SER A 7 13.65 5.02 6.57
N ASP A 8 14.88 5.50 6.84
CA ASP A 8 15.92 4.69 7.47
C ASP A 8 15.50 4.13 8.85
N GLU A 9 14.71 4.90 9.60
CA GLU A 9 14.13 4.46 10.88
C GLU A 9 13.12 3.32 10.67
N GLU A 10 12.25 3.43 9.67
CA GLU A 10 11.31 2.36 9.33
C GLU A 10 12.03 1.09 8.84
N LEU A 11 13.10 1.24 8.06
CA LEU A 11 13.95 0.12 7.63
C LEU A 11 14.64 -0.55 8.83
N PHE A 12 15.11 0.23 9.80
CA PHE A 12 15.67 -0.30 11.04
C PHE A 12 14.62 -1.10 11.84
N HIS A 13 13.39 -0.60 11.93
CA HIS A 13 12.29 -1.33 12.58
C HIS A 13 11.93 -2.62 11.83
N LEU A 14 11.82 -2.59 10.50
CA LEU A 14 11.59 -3.81 9.71
C LEU A 14 12.70 -4.84 9.91
N LYS A 15 13.95 -4.39 10.01
CA LYS A 15 15.08 -5.28 10.27
C LYS A 15 14.97 -5.89 11.66
N TYR A 16 14.61 -5.10 12.67
CA TYR A 16 14.33 -5.62 13.99
C TYR A 16 13.21 -6.68 13.97
N ILE A 17 12.12 -6.42 13.24
CA ILE A 17 10.99 -7.36 13.10
C ILE A 17 11.44 -8.69 12.50
N LYS A 18 12.27 -8.64 11.45
CA LYS A 18 12.85 -9.82 10.80
C LYS A 18 13.80 -10.58 11.74
N ASP A 19 14.73 -9.87 12.38
CA ASP A 19 15.83 -10.49 13.14
C ASP A 19 15.38 -11.01 14.52
N ASN A 20 14.25 -10.51 15.02
CA ASN A 20 13.66 -10.88 16.31
C ASN A 20 12.19 -11.16 16.06
N SER A 21 11.83 -12.28 15.45
CA SER A 21 10.43 -12.57 15.08
C SER A 21 9.40 -12.21 16.18
N PRO A 22 8.26 -11.58 15.82
CA PRO A 22 7.25 -11.21 16.80
C PRO A 22 6.58 -12.45 17.40
N ILE A 23 6.05 -12.31 18.61
CA ILE A 23 5.27 -13.37 19.27
C ILE A 23 3.97 -13.59 18.50
N ARG A 24 3.34 -12.51 18.01
CA ARG A 24 2.11 -12.57 17.21
C ARG A 24 2.09 -11.48 16.16
N ILE A 25 1.40 -11.78 15.06
CA ILE A 25 1.01 -10.78 14.08
C ILE A 25 -0.51 -10.70 14.06
N TRP A 26 -1.03 -9.50 14.25
CA TRP A 26 -2.46 -9.22 14.23
C TRP A 26 -2.81 -8.34 13.04
N PHE A 27 -4.04 -8.50 12.56
CA PHE A 27 -4.70 -7.54 11.70
C PHE A 27 -5.71 -6.73 12.53
N GLU A 28 -5.60 -5.41 12.40
CA GLU A 28 -6.53 -4.42 12.89
C GLU A 28 -7.11 -3.66 11.69
N ASN A 29 -8.28 -3.06 11.85
CA ASN A 29 -8.82 -2.20 10.80
C ASN A 29 -7.75 -1.15 10.44
N ILE A 30 -7.36 -1.09 9.16
CA ILE A 30 -6.32 -0.24 8.55
C ILE A 30 -4.85 -0.42 9.01
N CYS A 31 -4.50 -1.43 9.82
CA CYS A 31 -3.09 -1.70 10.16
C CYS A 31 -2.77 -3.15 10.54
N TYR A 32 -1.49 -3.49 10.56
CA TYR A 32 -0.98 -4.76 11.07
C TYR A 32 -0.10 -4.52 12.28
N VAL A 33 -0.18 -5.42 13.26
CA VAL A 33 0.52 -5.31 14.55
C VAL A 33 1.52 -6.43 14.72
N PHE A 34 2.79 -6.10 14.98
CA PHE A 34 3.84 -7.06 15.34
C PHE A 34 4.07 -6.99 16.86
N GLU A 35 3.57 -7.97 17.61
CA GLU A 35 3.54 -7.98 19.08
C GLU A 35 4.78 -8.64 19.70
N TYR A 36 5.38 -7.99 20.71
CA TYR A 36 6.56 -8.46 21.45
C TYR A 36 6.33 -8.65 22.96
N GLY A 37 5.07 -8.65 23.40
CA GLY A 37 4.68 -8.82 24.80
C GLY A 37 4.66 -7.51 25.60
N SER A 38 5.74 -6.71 25.59
CA SER A 38 5.81 -5.42 26.30
C SER A 38 5.76 -4.19 25.39
N PHE A 39 6.00 -4.37 24.09
CA PHE A 39 5.95 -3.34 23.06
C PHE A 39 5.39 -3.93 21.76
N HIS A 40 5.14 -3.09 20.75
CA HIS A 40 4.75 -3.55 19.42
C HIS A 40 5.17 -2.59 18.31
N PHE A 41 5.15 -3.08 17.07
CA PHE A 41 5.22 -2.24 15.87
C PHE A 41 3.89 -2.25 15.14
N LEU A 42 3.55 -1.13 14.51
CA LEU A 42 2.41 -0.99 13.61
C LEU A 42 2.90 -0.79 12.19
N LEU A 43 2.38 -1.57 11.25
CA LEU A 43 2.38 -1.25 9.82
C LEU A 43 1.03 -0.62 9.49
N GLU A 44 0.99 0.71 9.46
CA GLU A 44 -0.24 1.49 9.32
C GLU A 44 -0.39 2.00 7.89
N ILE A 45 -1.62 1.97 7.37
CA ILE A 45 -1.97 2.60 6.10
C ILE A 45 -2.19 4.10 6.32
N LYS A 46 -1.55 4.94 5.49
CA LYS A 46 -1.59 6.40 5.64
C LYS A 46 -1.73 7.11 4.30
N LEU A 47 -2.41 8.25 4.31
CA LEU A 47 -2.49 9.14 3.17
C LEU A 47 -1.10 9.77 2.89
N ALA A 48 -0.56 9.53 1.71
CA ALA A 48 0.68 10.13 1.24
C ALA A 48 0.44 11.50 0.57
N GLU A 49 -0.55 11.58 -0.33
CA GLU A 49 -0.89 12.82 -1.04
C GLU A 49 -2.38 12.84 -1.43
N LYS A 50 -3.02 14.00 -1.21
CA LYS A 50 -4.33 14.33 -1.79
C LYS A 50 -4.11 14.98 -3.15
N ILE A 51 -4.73 14.46 -4.20
CA ILE A 51 -4.50 14.85 -5.59
C ILE A 51 -5.78 15.48 -6.13
N ASN A 52 -5.73 16.79 -6.35
CA ASN A 52 -6.84 17.53 -6.94
C ASN A 52 -6.63 17.58 -8.46
N LEU A 53 -7.47 16.86 -9.20
CA LEU A 53 -7.46 16.79 -10.64
C LEU A 53 -8.51 17.76 -11.19
N SER A 54 -8.06 18.71 -12.01
CA SER A 54 -8.94 19.62 -12.72
C SER A 54 -9.62 18.91 -13.89
N GLN A 55 -10.90 19.20 -14.11
CA GLN A 55 -11.59 18.80 -15.32
C GLN A 55 -11.11 19.63 -16.51
N SER A 56 -10.73 19.00 -17.62
CA SER A 56 -10.60 19.69 -18.89
C SER A 56 -11.96 19.73 -19.60
N SER A 57 -12.84 20.63 -19.17
CA SER A 57 -14.13 20.83 -19.83
C SER A 57 -13.96 21.63 -21.13
N LYS A 58 -14.70 21.26 -22.19
CA LYS A 58 -14.84 22.10 -23.39
C LYS A 58 -15.75 23.31 -23.14
N SER A 59 -16.52 23.30 -22.06
CA SER A 59 -17.46 24.34 -21.63
C SER A 59 -16.90 25.06 -20.41
N LYS A 60 -16.65 26.37 -20.55
CA LYS A 60 -16.06 27.29 -19.54
C LYS A 60 -16.85 27.47 -18.23
N GLU A 61 -17.82 26.61 -17.95
CA GLU A 61 -18.71 26.77 -16.80
C GLU A 61 -18.36 25.68 -15.78
N GLU A 62 -17.60 26.11 -14.78
CA GLU A 62 -17.22 25.44 -13.52
C GLU A 62 -16.14 24.33 -13.62
N ASP A 63 -14.95 24.65 -13.09
CA ASP A 63 -13.90 23.66 -12.79
C ASP A 63 -14.37 22.80 -11.61
N THR A 64 -15.00 21.66 -11.86
CA THR A 64 -15.25 20.69 -10.77
C THR A 64 -13.93 19.99 -10.45
N ILE A 65 -13.45 20.10 -9.22
CA ILE A 65 -12.24 19.40 -8.76
C ILE A 65 -12.62 17.98 -8.38
N GLN A 66 -12.07 16.97 -9.06
CA GLN A 66 -12.11 15.60 -8.56
C GLN A 66 -10.88 15.35 -7.69
N THR A 67 -11.11 14.79 -6.51
CA THR A 67 -10.04 14.42 -5.59
C THR A 67 -9.78 12.93 -5.71
N GLN A 68 -8.51 12.56 -5.92
CA GLN A 68 -8.01 11.20 -5.76
C GLN A 68 -6.97 11.18 -4.64
N TYR A 69 -6.67 9.99 -4.10
CA TYR A 69 -5.76 9.82 -2.97
C TYR A 69 -4.63 8.87 -3.34
N ALA A 70 -3.43 9.18 -2.89
CA ALA A 70 -2.30 8.27 -2.93
C ALA A 70 -1.98 7.84 -1.49
N MET A 71 -1.95 6.54 -1.26
CA MET A 71 -1.72 5.92 0.04
C MET A 71 -0.34 5.27 0.08
N LYS A 72 0.28 5.28 1.27
CA LYS A 72 1.50 4.54 1.59
C LYS A 72 1.27 3.74 2.86
N THR A 73 2.23 2.88 3.20
CA THR A 73 2.33 2.34 4.56
C THR A 73 3.44 3.00 5.35
N GLN A 74 3.30 3.02 6.67
CA GLN A 74 4.32 3.51 7.60
C GLN A 74 4.56 2.47 8.69
N ILE A 75 5.82 2.30 9.12
CA ILE A 75 6.17 1.51 10.32
C ILE A 75 6.32 2.43 11.53
N ILE A 76 5.65 2.09 12.63
CA ILE A 76 5.65 2.89 13.87
C ILE A 76 5.96 1.98 15.06
N PHE A 77 6.94 2.36 15.86
CA PHE A 77 7.21 1.73 17.15
C PHE A 77 6.30 2.27 18.26
N LYS A 78 5.85 1.39 19.14
CA LYS A 78 5.03 1.71 20.31
C LYS A 78 5.61 1.01 21.55
N ASP A 79 6.14 1.80 22.48
CA ASP A 79 6.68 1.33 23.77
C ASP A 79 5.57 1.01 24.78
N GLU A 80 4.63 0.18 24.35
CA GLU A 80 3.52 -0.28 25.16
C GLU A 80 3.03 -1.64 24.67
N LYS A 81 2.51 -2.44 25.60
CA LYS A 81 1.91 -3.73 25.28
C LYS A 81 0.69 -3.52 24.37
N PHE A 82 0.64 -4.30 23.29
CA PHE A 82 -0.56 -4.36 22.46
C PHE A 82 -1.74 -5.01 23.22
N VAL A 83 -2.92 -4.43 23.08
CA VAL A 83 -4.18 -4.96 23.64
C VAL A 83 -5.15 -5.13 22.48
N ALA A 84 -5.39 -6.37 22.09
CA ALA A 84 -6.36 -6.72 21.06
C ALA A 84 -7.76 -6.20 21.44
N GLN A 85 -8.47 -5.66 20.45
CA GLN A 85 -9.82 -5.12 20.56
C GLN A 85 -10.85 -6.11 19.99
N SER A 86 -12.12 -5.73 20.09
CA SER A 86 -13.17 -6.49 19.40
C SER A 86 -13.02 -6.30 17.89
N GLY A 87 -12.76 -7.39 17.16
CA GLY A 87 -12.54 -7.37 15.72
C GLY A 87 -11.07 -7.58 15.31
N SER A 88 -10.14 -7.64 16.26
CA SER A 88 -8.76 -8.06 16.00
C SER A 88 -8.71 -9.48 15.45
N GLU A 89 -7.93 -9.68 14.40
CA GLU A 89 -7.71 -11.00 13.81
C GLU A 89 -6.26 -11.44 14.04
N LEU A 90 -6.08 -12.63 14.63
CA LEU A 90 -4.75 -13.23 14.79
C LEU A 90 -4.35 -13.92 13.48
N LEU A 91 -3.27 -13.45 12.85
CA LEU A 91 -2.79 -14.00 11.58
C LEU A 91 -1.72 -15.08 11.79
N VAL A 92 -0.82 -14.85 12.74
CA VAL A 92 0.36 -15.69 13.03
C VAL A 92 0.66 -15.63 14.53
N GLU A 93 1.11 -16.76 15.09
CA GLU A 93 1.58 -16.86 16.48
C GLU A 93 2.83 -17.76 16.55
N ASN A 94 3.89 -17.25 17.17
CA ASN A 94 5.16 -17.94 17.44
C ASN A 94 5.83 -18.56 16.20
N GLU A 95 5.80 -17.87 15.06
CA GLU A 95 6.52 -18.30 13.86
C GLU A 95 7.74 -17.42 13.58
N GLU A 96 8.84 -18.08 13.20
CA GLU A 96 10.07 -17.40 12.83
C GLU A 96 9.98 -16.81 11.41
N ILE A 97 10.32 -15.54 11.28
CA ILE A 97 10.39 -14.83 10.00
C ILE A 97 11.71 -15.18 9.32
N SER A 98 11.63 -15.72 8.11
CA SER A 98 12.81 -16.01 7.29
C SER A 98 13.19 -14.82 6.41
N GLU A 99 12.20 -14.09 5.90
CA GLU A 99 12.42 -12.98 4.97
C GLU A 99 11.32 -11.93 5.09
N ILE A 100 11.72 -10.66 4.92
CA ILE A 100 10.81 -9.55 4.67
C ILE A 100 11.19 -8.91 3.34
N GLU A 101 10.20 -8.66 2.50
CA GLU A 101 10.35 -7.88 1.28
C GLU A 101 9.46 -6.65 1.35
N MET A 102 9.99 -5.49 0.95
CA MET A 102 9.21 -4.27 0.79
C MET A 102 8.44 -4.33 -0.54
N VAL A 103 7.20 -3.85 -0.51
CA VAL A 103 6.32 -3.80 -1.69
C VAL A 103 6.21 -2.36 -2.17
N LYS A 104 6.69 -2.12 -3.37
CA LYS A 104 6.75 -0.79 -4.00
C LYS A 104 5.86 -0.75 -5.23
N THR A 105 5.15 0.35 -5.41
CA THR A 105 4.34 0.59 -6.60
C THR A 105 4.58 1.98 -7.18
N LYS A 106 4.22 2.16 -8.45
CA LYS A 106 4.15 3.44 -9.12
C LYS A 106 2.71 3.74 -9.50
N LEU A 107 2.16 4.77 -8.87
CA LEU A 107 0.83 5.29 -9.11
C LEU A 107 0.91 6.41 -10.14
N TYR A 108 0.04 6.38 -11.14
CA TYR A 108 -0.14 7.50 -12.06
C TYR A 108 -1.59 7.96 -12.05
N PHE A 109 -1.76 9.27 -12.16
CA PHE A 109 -3.05 9.92 -12.10
C PHE A 109 -3.24 10.74 -13.36
N THR A 110 -4.40 10.57 -13.98
CA THR A 110 -4.75 11.23 -15.24
C THR A 110 -5.71 12.39 -14.98
N GLU A 111 -5.80 13.33 -15.91
CA GLU A 111 -6.88 14.33 -15.88
C GLU A 111 -8.26 13.64 -15.94
N VAL A 112 -9.28 14.34 -15.50
CA VAL A 112 -10.66 13.85 -15.58
C VAL A 112 -11.31 14.45 -16.81
N ARG A 113 -11.79 13.58 -17.69
CA ARG A 113 -12.41 13.97 -18.95
C ARG A 113 -13.91 13.70 -18.92
N GLU A 114 -14.72 14.71 -19.23
CA GLU A 114 -16.15 14.49 -19.47
C GLU A 114 -16.37 13.86 -20.85
N ILE A 115 -16.93 12.65 -20.89
CA ILE A 115 -17.23 11.93 -22.13
C ILE A 115 -18.70 12.11 -22.56
N LYS A 116 -19.59 12.40 -21.62
CA LYS A 116 -21.00 12.77 -21.82
C LYS A 116 -21.45 13.62 -20.64
N LYS A 117 -22.51 14.41 -20.80
CA LYS A 117 -23.07 15.23 -19.71
C LYS A 117 -23.15 14.45 -18.39
N ASN A 118 -22.41 14.89 -17.37
CA ASN A 118 -22.30 14.27 -16.04
C ASN A 118 -21.71 12.84 -16.01
N LEU A 119 -20.97 12.44 -17.05
CA LEU A 119 -20.26 11.17 -17.12
C LEU A 119 -18.79 11.45 -17.42
N PHE A 120 -17.94 11.03 -16.47
CA PHE A 120 -16.52 11.33 -16.47
C PHE A 120 -15.71 10.04 -16.62
N GLU A 121 -14.56 10.16 -17.27
CA GLU A 121 -13.58 9.11 -17.47
C GLU A 121 -12.23 9.58 -16.90
N SER A 122 -11.55 8.66 -16.22
CA SER A 122 -10.16 8.79 -15.80
C SER A 122 -9.51 7.42 -15.84
N GLU A 123 -8.24 7.36 -16.19
CA GLU A 123 -7.46 6.13 -16.31
C GLU A 123 -6.32 6.09 -15.28
N SER A 124 -6.50 6.67 -14.09
CA SER A 124 -5.49 6.58 -13.01
C SER A 124 -5.27 5.12 -12.62
N SER A 125 -4.01 4.68 -12.50
CA SER A 125 -3.74 3.33 -12.02
C SER A 125 -2.39 3.09 -11.32
N GLN A 126 -2.20 1.88 -10.79
CA GLN A 126 -1.00 1.35 -10.17
C GLN A 126 -0.28 0.38 -11.12
N ILE A 127 1.01 0.59 -11.30
CA ILE A 127 1.87 -0.22 -12.16
C ILE A 127 3.18 -0.53 -11.46
N ASN A 128 3.84 -1.59 -11.91
CA ASN A 128 5.17 -1.91 -11.42
C ASN A 128 6.13 -0.72 -11.69
N PRO A 129 6.94 -0.30 -10.70
CA PRO A 129 7.92 0.76 -10.85
C PRO A 129 8.85 0.63 -12.06
N THR A 130 9.14 -0.59 -12.52
CA THR A 130 10.03 -0.86 -13.67
C THR A 130 9.37 -0.73 -15.03
N GLU A 131 8.04 -0.74 -15.11
CA GLU A 131 7.30 -0.62 -16.37
C GLU A 131 7.23 0.83 -16.83
N ASP A 132 7.17 1.09 -18.13
CA ASP A 132 6.93 2.46 -18.60
C ASP A 132 5.50 2.92 -18.31
N LEU A 133 5.29 4.23 -18.28
CA LEU A 133 3.93 4.76 -18.24
C LEU A 133 3.20 4.34 -19.52
N PRO A 134 1.92 3.96 -19.44
CA PRO A 134 1.16 3.53 -20.61
C PRO A 134 1.08 4.66 -21.64
N THR A 135 1.49 4.35 -22.87
CA THR A 135 1.55 5.31 -23.99
C THR A 135 0.26 5.38 -24.79
N GLU A 136 -0.64 4.42 -24.61
CA GLU A 136 -1.90 4.30 -25.35
C GLU A 136 -3.06 5.10 -24.71
N ILE A 137 -2.82 5.68 -23.53
CA ILE A 137 -3.84 6.47 -22.82
C ILE A 137 -4.12 7.76 -23.58
N ASN A 138 -5.40 7.99 -23.92
CA ASN A 138 -5.86 9.19 -24.63
C ASN A 138 -6.19 10.36 -23.69
N ILE A 139 -5.67 10.30 -22.47
CA ILE A 139 -5.92 11.20 -21.35
C ILE A 139 -4.56 11.60 -20.76
N LYS A 140 -4.36 12.90 -20.50
CA LYS A 140 -3.07 13.40 -20.01
C LYS A 140 -2.77 12.87 -18.59
N ILE A 141 -1.56 12.38 -18.37
CA ILE A 141 -1.05 12.06 -17.03
C ILE A 141 -0.64 13.38 -16.33
N GLU A 142 -1.28 13.68 -15.21
CA GLU A 142 -1.02 14.88 -14.40
C GLU A 142 0.00 14.63 -13.29
N LYS A 143 0.01 13.41 -12.73
CA LYS A 143 0.84 13.08 -11.58
C LYS A 143 1.35 11.66 -11.62
N VAL A 144 2.58 11.48 -11.15
CA VAL A 144 3.19 10.16 -10.93
C VAL A 144 3.86 10.14 -9.56
N ILE A 145 3.54 9.12 -8.79
CA ILE A 145 4.00 8.89 -7.41
C ILE A 145 4.58 7.49 -7.32
N MET A 146 5.74 7.37 -6.67
CA MET A 146 6.28 6.08 -6.24
C MET A 146 6.09 5.94 -4.73
N ALA A 147 5.57 4.82 -4.26
CA ALA A 147 5.26 4.61 -2.86
C ALA A 147 5.61 3.19 -2.41
N ASP A 148 6.11 3.08 -1.18
CA ASP A 148 6.13 1.81 -0.46
C ASP A 148 4.76 1.63 0.19
N VAL A 149 4.09 0.55 -0.18
CA VAL A 149 2.67 0.29 0.13
C VAL A 149 2.48 -0.90 1.06
N GLY A 150 3.56 -1.50 1.53
CA GLY A 150 3.57 -2.48 2.60
C GLY A 150 4.74 -3.43 2.48
N ILE A 151 4.59 -4.62 3.04
CA ILE A 151 5.62 -5.66 3.05
C ILE A 151 5.01 -7.04 2.77
N ILE A 152 5.86 -7.95 2.30
CA ILE A 152 5.60 -9.40 2.35
C ILE A 152 6.47 -9.99 3.45
N VAL A 153 5.87 -10.82 4.29
CA VAL A 153 6.56 -11.56 5.35
C VAL A 153 6.53 -13.04 5.00
N LYS A 154 7.70 -13.65 4.91
CA LYS A 154 7.86 -15.10 4.70
C LYS A 154 8.36 -15.73 5.99
N PHE A 155 7.80 -16.88 6.33
CA PHE A 155 8.14 -17.61 7.54
C PHE A 155 8.97 -18.85 7.20
N GLU A 156 9.71 -19.38 8.17
CA GLU A 156 10.43 -20.67 8.04
C GLU A 156 9.48 -21.83 7.71
N SER A 157 8.22 -21.75 8.13
CA SER A 157 7.14 -22.69 7.80
C SER A 157 6.75 -22.68 6.32
N LYS A 158 7.28 -21.73 5.53
CA LYS A 158 6.89 -21.39 4.15
C LYS A 158 5.54 -20.69 4.03
N LYS A 159 4.91 -20.31 5.14
CA LYS A 159 3.77 -19.37 5.13
C LYS A 159 4.24 -18.04 4.54
N ILE A 160 3.36 -17.37 3.79
CA ILE A 160 3.61 -16.05 3.20
C ILE A 160 2.42 -15.16 3.55
N LEU A 161 2.70 -14.03 4.18
CA LEU A 161 1.73 -12.98 4.45
C LEU A 161 1.99 -11.75 3.60
N ASN A 162 0.93 -11.24 2.98
CA ASN A 162 0.92 -10.07 2.12
C ASN A 162 0.31 -8.90 2.89
N LEU A 163 1.16 -8.08 3.50
CA LEU A 163 0.78 -7.00 4.40
C LEU A 163 0.93 -5.66 3.67
N PHE A 164 0.14 -5.42 2.64
CA PHE A 164 0.23 -4.20 1.83
C PHE A 164 -1.12 -3.76 1.23
N ILE A 165 -1.15 -2.54 0.70
CA ILE A 165 -2.32 -1.93 0.06
C ILE A 165 -2.45 -2.50 -1.36
N ASN A 166 -3.43 -3.40 -1.57
CA ASN A 166 -3.64 -4.06 -2.85
C ASN A 166 -4.30 -3.16 -3.92
N GLU A 167 -5.16 -2.24 -3.49
CA GLU A 167 -5.88 -1.31 -4.36
C GLU A 167 -5.73 0.10 -3.81
N ASN A 168 -4.80 0.87 -4.38
CA ASN A 168 -4.57 2.25 -3.96
C ASN A 168 -5.59 3.24 -4.56
N GLU A 169 -6.44 2.76 -5.48
CA GLU A 169 -7.35 3.55 -6.31
C GLU A 169 -8.82 3.56 -5.86
N ASP A 170 -9.24 2.61 -5.02
CA ASP A 170 -10.65 2.38 -4.70
C ASP A 170 -10.99 2.70 -3.25
N ASP A 171 -10.95 3.99 -2.86
CA ASP A 171 -11.57 4.63 -1.67
C ASP A 171 -11.73 3.79 -0.36
N PHE A 172 -10.91 2.75 -0.17
CA PHE A 172 -11.07 1.67 0.80
C PHE A 172 -12.43 0.93 0.78
N GLN A 173 -13.16 0.87 -0.34
CA GLN A 173 -14.44 0.14 -0.38
C GLN A 173 -14.27 -1.38 -0.40
N SER A 174 -13.14 -1.84 -0.93
CA SER A 174 -12.76 -3.24 -1.06
C SER A 174 -11.93 -3.69 0.16
N THR A 175 -12.57 -4.35 1.14
CA THR A 175 -11.88 -5.12 2.20
C THR A 175 -11.56 -6.54 1.73
N ASN A 176 -11.16 -6.69 0.47
CA ASN A 176 -10.90 -8.01 -0.11
C ASN A 176 -9.58 -8.60 0.44
N LEU A 177 -9.68 -9.32 1.55
CA LEU A 177 -8.57 -9.99 2.23
C LEU A 177 -8.11 -11.28 1.54
N LEU A 178 -8.65 -11.63 0.36
CA LEU A 178 -8.29 -12.87 -0.35
C LEU A 178 -6.78 -12.99 -0.64
N TYR A 179 -6.07 -11.87 -0.72
CA TYR A 179 -4.64 -11.84 -1.00
C TYR A 179 -3.76 -11.90 0.26
N GLN A 180 -4.33 -11.88 1.47
CA GLN A 180 -3.57 -11.71 2.71
C GLN A 180 -2.61 -12.89 2.99
N GLU A 181 -2.98 -14.12 2.63
CA GLU A 181 -2.14 -15.30 2.82
C GLU A 181 -1.97 -16.08 1.51
N GLY A 182 -0.71 -16.34 1.11
CA GLY A 182 -0.38 -17.10 -0.10
C GLY A 182 0.70 -16.46 -0.97
N ASN A 183 1.16 -17.21 -1.97
CA ASN A 183 2.15 -16.74 -2.94
C ASN A 183 1.45 -16.18 -4.18
N PHE A 184 1.39 -14.85 -4.28
CA PHE A 184 0.73 -14.14 -5.38
C PHE A 184 1.69 -13.36 -6.29
N TYR A 185 2.99 -13.69 -6.27
CA TYR A 185 4.00 -12.93 -7.02
C TYR A 185 3.69 -12.86 -8.52
N ALA A 186 3.20 -13.97 -9.08
CA ALA A 186 2.89 -14.05 -10.50
C ALA A 186 1.73 -13.13 -10.90
N GLU A 187 0.69 -13.01 -10.08
CA GLU A 187 -0.46 -12.13 -10.35
C GLU A 187 -0.14 -10.66 -10.07
N LEU A 188 0.73 -10.40 -9.09
CA LEU A 188 0.99 -9.05 -8.58
C LEU A 188 2.17 -8.34 -9.24
N LYS A 189 3.07 -9.07 -9.93
CA LYS A 189 4.27 -8.49 -10.56
C LYS A 189 4.00 -7.37 -11.56
N SER A 190 2.81 -7.31 -12.16
CA SER A 190 2.45 -6.23 -13.09
C SER A 190 2.22 -4.89 -12.38
N LYS A 191 1.89 -4.93 -11.09
CA LYS A 191 1.54 -3.76 -10.27
C LYS A 191 2.63 -3.40 -9.25
N TYR A 192 3.47 -4.36 -8.87
CA TYR A 192 4.40 -4.22 -7.74
C TYR A 192 5.80 -4.70 -8.04
N GLN A 193 6.77 -3.99 -7.46
CA GLN A 193 8.14 -4.44 -7.29
C GLN A 193 8.33 -4.92 -5.85
N PHE A 194 8.92 -6.10 -5.70
CA PHE A 194 9.28 -6.69 -4.42
C PHE A 194 10.78 -6.53 -4.18
N ILE A 195 11.16 -5.98 -3.02
CA ILE A 195 12.54 -5.62 -2.71
C ILE A 195 12.92 -6.27 -1.39
N ALA A 196 13.84 -7.24 -1.43
CA ALA A 196 14.33 -7.90 -0.22
C ALA A 196 14.95 -6.90 0.77
N LEU A 197 14.62 -7.06 2.05
CA LEU A 197 15.20 -6.28 3.14
C LEU A 197 16.63 -6.76 3.42
N SER A 198 17.60 -5.87 3.19
CA SER A 198 19.05 -6.08 3.35
C SER A 198 19.55 -5.96 4.80
#